data_AF-A0A3L7P1M8-F1
#
_entry.id   AF-A0A3L7P1M8-F1
#
_cell.length_a   1.000
_cell.length_b   1.000
_cell.length_c   1.000
_cell.angle_alpha   90.00
_cell.angle_beta   90.00
_cell.angle_gamma   90.00
#
_symmetry.space_group_name_H-M   'P 1'
#
loop_
_entity.id
_entity.type
_entity.pdbx_description
1 polymer ?
#
loop_
_entity_poly.entity_id
_entity_poly.type
_entity_poly.pdbx_seq_one_letter_code
_entity_poly.pdbx_strand_id
1 'polypeptide(L)'
;MTTECSSTANSITEVLLAGDAVLNLTQQPLNTLPGTQFIAVQDARLTSVAMPAAVVWNYSLAFSLSSLINGRVTRLVIVSEENCSHADFVVRELAARNVPHLHCTLLNICDSDAFMDEQDAEAVTERLRQLGYI
;
A
#
# COMPACT_ATOMS: atom_id res chain seq x y z
N MET A 1 -13.20 -12.29 -10.43
CA MET A 1 -12.30 -11.33 -11.08
C MET A 1 -11.62 -10.57 -9.96
N THR A 2 -10.33 -10.81 -9.75
CA THR A 2 -9.47 -9.99 -8.90
C THR A 2 -9.10 -8.77 -9.73
N THR A 3 -9.40 -7.58 -9.23
CA THR A 3 -8.80 -6.36 -9.78
C THR A 3 -7.51 -6.10 -9.02
N GLU A 4 -6.41 -5.95 -9.75
CA GLU A 4 -5.10 -5.61 -9.22
C GLU A 4 -4.72 -4.21 -9.68
N CYS A 5 -3.95 -3.52 -8.85
CA CYS A 5 -3.59 -2.12 -8.99
C CYS A 5 -2.16 -1.94 -8.49
N SER A 6 -1.42 -1.01 -9.11
CA SER A 6 -0.10 -0.59 -8.65
C SER A 6 -0.12 0.92 -8.51
N SER A 7 0.25 1.42 -7.34
CA SER A 7 0.18 2.85 -6.99
C SER A 7 1.32 3.23 -6.05
N THR A 8 1.42 4.50 -5.70
CA THR A 8 2.24 4.98 -4.57
C THR A 8 1.35 5.33 -3.39
N ALA A 9 1.92 5.44 -2.18
CA ALA A 9 1.18 5.90 -1.00
C ALA A 9 0.56 7.30 -1.20
N ASN A 10 1.16 8.12 -2.07
CA ASN A 10 0.71 9.48 -2.36
C ASN A 10 -0.45 9.54 -3.35
N SER A 11 -0.51 8.62 -4.31
CA SER A 11 -1.52 8.61 -5.38
C SER A 11 -2.65 7.59 -5.15
N ILE A 12 -2.64 6.86 -4.03
CA ILE A 12 -3.65 5.83 -3.76
C ILE A 12 -5.09 6.37 -3.74
N THR A 13 -5.27 7.66 -3.46
CA THR A 13 -6.57 8.36 -3.53
C THR A 13 -7.24 8.30 -4.89
N GLU A 14 -6.48 8.18 -5.98
CA GLU A 14 -7.02 8.10 -7.35
C GLU A 14 -7.74 6.77 -7.62
N VAL A 15 -7.47 5.77 -6.78
CA VAL A 15 -8.00 4.41 -6.93
C VAL A 15 -9.18 4.15 -5.98
N LEU A 16 -9.26 4.91 -4.88
CA LEU A 16 -10.30 4.78 -3.87
C LEU A 16 -11.62 5.39 -4.35
N LEU A 17 -12.70 4.62 -4.21
CA LEU A 17 -14.06 5.01 -4.56
C LEU A 17 -14.94 5.14 -3.29
N ALA A 18 -16.10 5.78 -3.44
CA ALA A 18 -17.09 5.83 -2.38
C ALA A 18 -17.58 4.42 -2.03
N GLY A 19 -17.60 4.10 -0.73
CA GLY A 19 -17.97 2.76 -0.24
C GLY A 19 -16.78 1.80 -0.12
N ASP A 20 -15.57 2.22 -0.46
CA ASP A 20 -14.36 1.43 -0.20
C ASP A 20 -13.97 1.49 1.28
N ALA A 21 -13.49 0.35 1.79
CA ALA A 21 -12.76 0.29 3.06
C ALA A 21 -11.33 -0.18 2.81
N VAL A 22 -10.37 0.56 3.37
CA VAL A 22 -8.94 0.34 3.16
C VAL A 22 -8.39 -0.60 4.23
N LEU A 23 -7.92 -1.76 3.82
CA LEU A 23 -7.08 -2.63 4.64
C LEU A 23 -5.62 -2.33 4.31
N ASN A 24 -5.01 -1.50 5.14
CA ASN A 24 -3.60 -1.18 5.00
C ASN A 24 -2.75 -2.25 5.70
N LEU A 25 -2.09 -3.09 4.91
CA LEU A 25 -1.11 -4.06 5.38
C LEU A 25 0.32 -3.48 5.41
N THR A 26 0.49 -2.26 4.92
CA THR A 26 1.75 -1.53 5.00
C THR A 26 1.86 -0.85 6.37
N GLN A 27 3.08 -0.67 6.86
CA GLN A 27 3.34 0.13 8.07
C GLN A 27 3.47 1.63 7.73
N GLN A 28 3.13 2.01 6.50
CA GLN A 28 3.27 3.36 5.99
C GLN A 28 1.94 4.10 6.08
N PRO A 29 1.95 5.41 6.36
CA PRO A 29 0.75 6.23 6.27
C PRO A 29 0.31 6.35 4.80
N LEU A 30 -1.00 6.34 4.57
CA LEU A 30 -1.59 6.49 3.23
C LEU A 30 -2.24 7.86 3.12
N ASN A 31 -2.07 8.54 1.97
CA ASN A 31 -2.90 9.68 1.65
C ASN A 31 -4.31 9.18 1.36
N THR A 32 -5.31 9.69 2.08
CA THR A 32 -6.69 9.30 1.89
C THR A 32 -7.61 10.51 1.81
N LEU A 33 -8.83 10.25 1.34
CA LEU A 33 -9.86 11.28 1.20
C LEU A 33 -10.63 11.42 2.52
N PRO A 34 -11.19 12.61 2.81
CA PRO A 34 -12.13 12.76 3.92
C PRO A 34 -13.28 11.75 3.81
N GLY A 35 -13.53 11.00 4.89
CA GLY A 35 -14.58 9.99 4.93
C GLY A 35 -14.17 8.58 4.48
N THR A 36 -12.92 8.38 4.04
CA THR A 36 -12.38 7.03 3.78
C THR A 36 -12.51 6.15 5.03
N GLN A 37 -13.09 4.96 4.85
CA GLN A 37 -13.13 3.94 5.89
C GLN A 37 -11.83 3.13 5.88
N PHE A 38 -11.33 2.80 7.05
CA PHE A 38 -10.18 1.93 7.24
C PHE A 38 -10.60 0.69 8.01
N ILE A 39 -9.87 -0.39 7.78
CA ILE A 39 -10.01 -1.61 8.55
C ILE A 39 -8.95 -1.62 9.64
N ALA A 40 -9.38 -1.77 10.88
CA ALA A 40 -8.52 -1.92 12.05
C ALA A 40 -8.73 -3.29 12.70
N VAL A 41 -7.83 -3.66 13.61
CA VAL A 41 -8.00 -4.83 14.48
C VAL A 41 -8.46 -4.36 15.85
N GLN A 42 -9.61 -4.87 16.30
CA GLN A 42 -10.15 -4.67 17.64
C GLN A 42 -10.58 -6.03 18.19
N ASP A 43 -10.10 -6.38 19.39
CA ASP A 43 -10.43 -7.65 20.06
C ASP A 43 -10.25 -8.90 19.17
N ALA A 44 -9.14 -8.94 18.43
CA ALA A 44 -8.82 -10.00 17.47
C ALA A 44 -9.82 -10.18 16.31
N ARG A 45 -10.55 -9.11 15.95
CA ARG A 45 -11.46 -9.05 14.80
C ARG A 45 -11.20 -7.82 13.96
N LEU A 46 -11.48 -7.92 12.67
CA LEU A 46 -11.45 -6.79 11.77
C LEU A 46 -12.71 -5.93 11.95
N THR A 47 -12.54 -4.63 12.12
CA THR A 47 -13.63 -3.66 12.25
C THR A 47 -13.37 -2.43 11.37
N SER A 48 -14.44 -1.81 10.87
CA SER A 48 -14.34 -0.56 10.09
C SER A 48 -14.25 0.65 11.03
N VAL A 49 -13.26 1.51 10.82
CA VAL A 49 -13.03 2.75 11.55
C VAL A 49 -12.88 3.92 10.59
N ALA A 50 -13.17 5.13 11.06
CA ALA A 50 -13.06 6.36 10.25
C ALA A 50 -11.67 7.02 10.32
N MET A 51 -10.74 6.42 11.06
CA MET A 51 -9.38 6.93 11.26
C MET A 51 -8.37 6.03 10.54
N PRO A 52 -7.27 6.58 10.00
CA PRO A 52 -6.21 5.77 9.40
C PRO A 52 -5.70 4.70 10.36
N ALA A 53 -5.64 3.45 9.87
CA ALA A 53 -5.16 2.31 10.64
C ALA A 53 -4.27 1.43 9.75
N ALA A 54 -3.18 0.94 10.34
CA ALA A 54 -2.35 -0.11 9.77
C ALA A 54 -2.63 -1.43 10.51
N VAL A 55 -2.71 -2.52 9.75
CA VAL A 55 -3.04 -3.84 10.28
C VAL A 55 -1.85 -4.76 10.15
N VAL A 56 -1.40 -5.28 11.30
CA VAL A 56 -0.50 -6.44 11.33
C VAL A 56 -1.36 -7.68 11.14
N TRP A 57 -1.17 -8.35 10.00
CA TRP A 57 -2.00 -9.49 9.62
C TRP A 57 -1.79 -10.70 10.54
N ASN A 58 -2.88 -11.41 10.83
CA ASN A 58 -2.89 -12.69 11.51
C ASN A 58 -3.95 -13.59 10.84
N TYR A 59 -3.64 -14.87 10.63
CA TYR A 59 -4.53 -15.83 9.97
C TYR A 59 -5.91 -15.97 10.65
N SER A 60 -6.00 -15.74 11.96
CA SER A 60 -7.29 -15.73 12.68
C SER A 60 -8.23 -14.59 12.24
N LEU A 61 -7.69 -13.49 11.69
CA LEU A 61 -8.48 -12.35 11.23
C LEU A 61 -9.26 -12.67 9.95
N ALA A 62 -8.84 -13.69 9.19
CA ALA A 62 -9.52 -14.11 7.97
C ALA A 62 -11.01 -14.43 8.21
N PHE A 63 -11.37 -14.95 9.38
CA PHE A 63 -12.76 -15.25 9.73
C PHE A 63 -13.66 -14.01 9.76
N SER A 64 -13.10 -12.82 10.01
CA SER A 64 -13.85 -11.56 10.07
C SER A 64 -13.96 -10.81 8.73
N LEU A 65 -13.30 -11.27 7.65
CA LEU A 65 -13.31 -10.59 6.35
C LEU A 65 -14.71 -10.47 5.75
N SER A 66 -15.53 -11.51 5.85
CA SER A 66 -16.90 -11.50 5.30
C SER A 66 -17.83 -10.55 6.04
N SER A 67 -17.59 -10.30 7.34
CA SER A 67 -18.39 -9.37 8.13
C SER A 67 -18.09 -7.90 7.85
N LEU A 68 -17.00 -7.60 7.12
CA LEU A 68 -16.63 -6.23 6.78
C LEU A 68 -17.50 -5.66 5.67
N ILE A 69 -17.96 -6.50 4.74
CA ILE A 69 -18.93 -6.07 3.72
C ILE A 69 -20.28 -5.88 4.40
N ASN A 70 -20.74 -4.64 4.38
CA ASN A 70 -22.03 -4.25 4.91
C ASN A 70 -22.60 -3.12 4.03
N GLY A 71 -23.82 -2.64 4.29
CA GLY A 71 -24.45 -1.61 3.46
C GLY A 71 -23.63 -0.31 3.30
N ARG A 72 -22.60 -0.08 4.11
CA ARG A 72 -21.67 1.06 3.99
C ARG A 72 -20.37 0.72 3.26
N VAL A 73 -19.91 -0.53 3.34
CA VAL A 73 -18.67 -1.00 2.72
C VAL A 73 -19.02 -1.95 1.58
N THR A 74 -18.88 -1.46 0.35
CA THR A 74 -19.22 -2.20 -0.87
C THR A 74 -18.05 -3.03 -1.39
N ARG A 75 -16.81 -2.61 -1.10
CA ARG A 75 -15.58 -3.25 -1.59
C ARG A 75 -14.43 -3.03 -0.61
N LEU A 76 -13.54 -4.03 -0.51
CA LEU A 76 -12.30 -3.93 0.27
C LEU A 76 -11.12 -3.57 -0.63
N VAL A 77 -10.32 -2.59 -0.24
CA VAL A 77 -9.09 -2.22 -0.92
C VAL A 77 -7.91 -2.64 -0.05
N ILE A 78 -7.18 -3.66 -0.48
CA ILE A 78 -6.03 -4.21 0.22
C ILE A 78 -4.81 -3.48 -0.28
N VAL A 79 -4.13 -2.76 0.60
CA VAL A 79 -2.92 -2.02 0.28
C VAL A 79 -1.73 -2.74 0.89
N SER A 80 -0.77 -3.15 0.06
CA SER A 80 0.41 -3.90 0.49
C SER A 80 1.67 -3.44 -0.22
N GLU A 81 2.83 -3.82 0.29
CA GLU A 81 4.11 -3.68 -0.43
C GLU A 81 4.31 -4.86 -1.40
N GLU A 82 5.25 -4.74 -2.36
CA GLU A 82 5.51 -5.75 -3.41
C GLU A 82 5.80 -7.16 -2.86
N ASN A 83 6.47 -7.27 -1.72
CA ASN A 83 6.91 -8.55 -1.15
C ASN A 83 6.06 -9.02 0.04
N CYS A 84 4.80 -8.58 0.12
CA CYS A 84 3.91 -8.89 1.24
C CYS A 84 3.17 -10.22 1.04
N SER A 85 3.73 -11.33 1.56
CA SER A 85 3.09 -12.66 1.50
C SER A 85 1.71 -12.73 2.16
N HIS A 86 1.42 -11.84 3.10
CA HIS A 86 0.11 -11.73 3.73
C HIS A 86 -0.96 -11.23 2.75
N ALA A 87 -0.60 -10.35 1.81
CA ALA A 87 -1.55 -9.78 0.86
C ALA A 87 -2.12 -10.87 -0.07
N ASP A 88 -1.25 -11.73 -0.61
CA ASP A 88 -1.66 -12.85 -1.46
C ASP A 88 -2.64 -13.78 -0.74
N PHE A 89 -2.37 -14.08 0.53
CA PHE A 89 -3.25 -14.89 1.37
C PHE A 89 -4.62 -14.22 1.53
N VAL A 90 -4.65 -12.93 1.85
CA VAL A 90 -5.90 -12.17 2.04
C VAL A 90 -6.71 -12.12 0.75
N VAL A 91 -6.08 -11.81 -0.37
CA VAL A 91 -6.71 -11.75 -1.70
C VAL A 91 -7.32 -13.10 -2.05
N ARG A 92 -6.58 -14.20 -1.81
CA ARG A 92 -7.09 -15.56 -2.04
C ARG A 92 -8.30 -15.89 -1.17
N GLU A 93 -8.28 -15.53 0.12
CA GLU A 93 -9.41 -15.74 1.03
C GLU A 93 -10.64 -14.92 0.62
N LEU A 94 -10.44 -13.68 0.19
CA LEU A 94 -11.53 -12.81 -0.30
C LEU A 94 -12.13 -13.34 -1.59
N ALA A 95 -11.29 -13.80 -2.52
CA ALA A 95 -11.73 -14.43 -3.76
C ALA A 95 -12.52 -15.72 -3.50
N ALA A 96 -12.03 -16.59 -2.60
CA ALA A 96 -12.72 -17.82 -2.24
C ALA A 96 -14.11 -17.58 -1.63
N ARG A 97 -14.31 -16.43 -0.96
CA ARG A 97 -15.57 -16.03 -0.32
C ARG A 97 -16.45 -15.12 -1.18
N ASN A 98 -16.05 -14.86 -2.44
CA ASN A 98 -16.71 -13.93 -3.36
C ASN A 98 -16.90 -12.52 -2.77
N VAL A 99 -15.96 -12.06 -1.95
CA VAL A 99 -15.98 -10.70 -1.42
C VAL A 99 -15.43 -9.74 -2.48
N PRO A 100 -16.12 -8.64 -2.82
CA PRO A 100 -15.59 -7.65 -3.76
C PRO A 100 -14.32 -7.00 -3.19
N HIS A 101 -13.22 -7.10 -3.93
CA HIS A 101 -11.94 -6.57 -3.46
C HIS A 101 -11.05 -6.08 -4.60
N LEU A 102 -10.12 -5.19 -4.23
CA LEU A 102 -9.09 -4.62 -5.07
C LEU A 102 -7.76 -4.74 -4.32
N HIS A 103 -6.76 -5.37 -4.94
CA HIS A 103 -5.41 -5.41 -4.39
C HIS A 103 -4.57 -4.31 -5.02
N CYS A 104 -4.03 -3.43 -4.18
CA CYS A 104 -3.16 -2.33 -4.59
C CYS A 104 -1.78 -2.52 -3.97
N THR A 105 -0.80 -2.78 -4.84
CA THR A 105 0.60 -2.85 -4.46
C THR A 105 1.20 -1.45 -4.48
N LEU A 106 1.75 -1.03 -3.34
CA LEU A 106 2.54 0.19 -3.24
C LEU A 106 3.92 -0.07 -3.82
N LEU A 107 4.22 0.65 -4.89
CA LEU A 107 5.56 0.76 -5.42
C LEU A 107 6.32 1.68 -4.48
N ASN A 108 7.43 1.20 -3.92
CA ASN A 108 8.40 2.10 -3.33
C ASN A 108 8.87 3.02 -4.44
N ILE A 109 8.72 4.31 -4.21
CA ILE A 109 9.45 5.31 -4.99
C ILE A 109 10.91 4.94 -4.71
N CYS A 110 11.62 4.40 -5.71
CA CYS A 110 13.06 4.27 -5.59
C CYS A 110 13.55 5.67 -5.24
N ASP A 111 14.05 5.85 -4.02
CA ASP A 111 14.89 6.99 -3.70
C ASP A 111 16.03 6.93 -4.71
N SER A 112 15.93 7.74 -5.76
CA SER A 112 17.00 7.92 -6.74
C SER A 112 18.24 8.59 -6.13
N ASP A 113 18.29 8.73 -4.80
CA ASP A 113 19.39 9.31 -4.03
C ASP A 113 20.51 8.31 -3.70
N ALA A 114 20.42 7.05 -4.14
CA ALA A 114 21.47 6.04 -3.91
C ALA A 114 22.49 5.88 -5.06
N PHE A 115 22.58 6.84 -5.99
CA PHE A 115 23.66 6.87 -7.00
C PHE A 115 24.18 8.29 -7.21
N MET A 116 24.73 8.90 -6.17
CA MET A 116 25.89 9.78 -6.32
C MET A 116 26.85 9.48 -5.18
N ASP A 117 27.68 8.45 -5.37
CA ASP A 117 28.91 8.34 -4.62
C ASP A 117 29.71 9.61 -4.86
N GLU A 118 29.87 10.42 -3.82
CA GLU A 118 30.57 11.71 -3.79
C GLU A 118 32.07 11.60 -4.17
N GLN A 119 32.52 10.42 -4.62
CA GLN A 119 33.90 10.14 -5.07
C GLN A 119 34.16 10.46 -6.55
N ASP A 120 33.15 10.65 -7.40
CA ASP A 120 33.37 10.90 -8.83
C ASP A 120 33.48 12.39 -9.21
N ALA A 121 33.09 13.31 -8.33
CA ALA A 121 33.18 14.74 -8.61
C ALA A 121 34.64 15.24 -8.70
N GLU A 122 35.55 14.69 -7.88
CA GLU A 122 36.98 15.07 -7.93
C GLU A 122 37.69 14.50 -9.17
N ALA A 123 37.34 13.28 -9.61
CA ALA A 123 37.95 12.65 -10.78
C ALA A 123 37.63 13.38 -12.09
N VAL A 124 36.43 13.94 -12.21
CA VAL A 124 36.02 14.75 -13.38
C VAL A 124 36.72 16.12 -13.36
N THR A 125 36.85 16.73 -12.18
CA THR A 125 37.48 18.05 -12.04
C THR A 125 38.97 18.02 -12.41
N GLU A 126 39.70 16.98 -11.99
CA GLU A 126 41.13 16.84 -12.32
C GLU A 126 41.36 16.57 -13.81
N ARG A 127 40.41 15.90 -14.49
CA ARG A 127 40.47 15.68 -15.95
C ARG A 127 40.23 16.96 -16.76
N LEU A 128 39.34 17.84 -16.32
CA LEU A 128 39.09 19.12 -16.99
C LEU A 128 40.27 20.08 -16.86
N ARG A 129 40.98 20.06 -15.72
CA ARG A 129 42.23 20.80 -15.50
C ARG A 129 43.35 20.34 -16.44
N GLN A 130 43.49 19.03 -16.65
CA GLN A 130 44.49 18.48 -17.57
C GLN A 130 44.19 18.78 -19.06
N LEU A 131 42.91 19.02 -19.40
CA LEU A 131 42.46 19.36 -20.75
C LEU A 131 42.37 20.87 -21.00
N GLY A 132 42.66 21.71 -20.00
CA GLY A 132 42.76 23.17 -20.14
C GLY A 132 41.42 23.92 -20.26
N TYR A 133 40.33 23.32 -19.77
CA TYR A 133 38.99 23.93 -19.84
C TYR A 133 38.62 24.77 -18.60
N ILE A 134 39.46 24.74 -17.55
CA ILE A 134 39.44 25.57 -16.34
C ILE A 134 40.86 25.80 -15.84
#